data_AF-A0A6J4QF40-F1
#
_entry.id   AF-A0A6J4QF40-F1
#
_cell.length_a   1.000
_cell.length_b   1.000
_cell.length_c   1.000
_cell.angle_alpha   90.00
_cell.angle_beta   90.00
_cell.angle_gamma   90.00
#
_symmetry.space_group_name_H-M   'P 1'
#
loop_
_entity.id
_entity.type
_entity.pdbx_description
1 polymer ?
#
loop_
_entity_poly.entity_id
_entity_poly.type
_entity_poly.pdbx_seq_one_letter_code
_entity_poly.pdbx_strand_id
1 'polypeptide(L)'
;MRLLALAPATVGELGPAEVVECAAAAGYAATGVRPPDPERDVPAVAAALRRAGVALLDLEYVRIVPGPLTGGQLARADAAAELGTRYLLVVSDDPDP
;
A
#
# COMPACT_ATOMS: atom_id res chain seq x y z
N MET A 1 -20.20 11.44 4.58
CA MET A 1 -19.20 11.92 3.60
C MET A 1 -18.62 10.72 2.86
N ARG A 2 -18.19 10.89 1.61
CA ARG A 2 -17.51 9.87 0.81
C ARG A 2 -16.02 9.87 1.15
N LEU A 3 -15.44 8.71 1.46
CA LEU A 3 -13.99 8.58 1.69
C LEU A 3 -13.23 8.77 0.37
N LEU A 4 -12.21 9.62 0.39
CA LEU A 4 -11.23 9.78 -0.69
C LEU A 4 -9.86 9.40 -0.15
N ALA A 5 -9.12 8.59 -0.92
CA ALA A 5 -7.77 8.15 -0.59
C ALA A 5 -6.79 8.53 -1.70
N LEU A 6 -5.58 8.94 -1.33
CA LEU A 6 -4.50 9.17 -2.28
C LEU A 6 -3.97 7.81 -2.78
N ALA A 7 -3.97 7.61 -4.10
CA ALA A 7 -3.34 6.43 -4.70
C ALA A 7 -1.83 6.68 -4.87
N PRO A 8 -0.93 5.77 -4.42
CA PRO A 8 0.52 5.90 -4.56
C PRO A 8 1.01 6.23 -5.97
N ALA A 9 0.36 5.66 -6.99
CA ALA A 9 0.73 5.91 -8.39
C ALA A 9 0.57 7.38 -8.84
N THR A 10 -0.18 8.19 -8.08
CA THR A 10 -0.34 9.64 -8.34
C THR A 10 0.93 10.43 -8.02
N VAL A 11 1.77 9.90 -7.12
CA VAL A 11 3.00 10.52 -6.60
C VAL A 11 4.15 9.50 -6.68
N GLY A 12 4.33 8.91 -7.86
CA GLY A 12 5.20 7.75 -8.08
C GLY A 12 6.69 7.96 -7.80
N GLU A 13 7.12 9.21 -7.64
CA GLU A 13 8.47 9.61 -7.22
C GLU A 13 8.72 9.47 -5.71
N LEU A 14 7.67 9.35 -4.90
CA LEU A 14 7.76 9.27 -3.44
C LEU A 14 7.92 7.83 -2.94
N GLY A 15 8.71 7.67 -1.89
CA GLY A 15 8.75 6.44 -1.11
C GLY A 15 7.45 6.19 -0.33
N PRO A 16 7.19 4.96 0.12
CA PRO A 16 5.90 4.57 0.70
C PRO A 16 5.54 5.35 1.99
N ALA A 17 6.52 5.74 2.80
CA ALA A 17 6.29 6.59 3.98
C ALA A 17 6.01 8.06 3.58
N GLU A 18 6.69 8.56 2.55
CA GLU A 18 6.49 9.91 2.02
C GLU A 18 5.11 10.06 1.37
N VAL A 19 4.56 9.00 0.78
CA VAL A 19 3.16 8.96 0.29
C VAL A 19 2.18 9.24 1.43
N VAL A 20 2.39 8.65 2.61
CA VAL A 20 1.53 8.88 3.78
C VAL A 20 1.59 10.34 4.24
N GLU A 21 2.79 10.90 4.30
CA GLU A 21 3.00 12.30 4.68
C GLU A 21 2.40 13.26 3.65
N CYS A 22 2.53 12.94 2.35
CA CYS A 22 1.91 13.67 1.25
C CYS A 22 0.39 13.65 1.34
N ALA A 23 -0.22 12.48 1.58
CA ALA A 23 -1.67 12.35 1.75
C ALA A 23 -2.19 13.24 2.90
N ALA A 24 -1.47 13.25 4.03
CA ALA A 24 -1.81 14.09 5.17
C ALA A 24 -1.72 15.59 4.84
N ALA A 25 -0.61 16.00 4.23
CA ALA A 25 -0.38 17.39 3.83
C ALA A 25 -1.41 17.87 2.79
N ALA A 26 -1.87 16.98 1.91
CA ALA A 26 -2.89 17.27 0.90
C ALA A 26 -4.34 17.17 1.43
N GLY A 27 -4.54 16.81 2.70
CA GLY A 27 -5.86 16.76 3.35
C GLY A 27 -6.69 15.51 3.04
N TYR A 28 -6.06 14.43 2.56
CA TYR A 28 -6.74 13.14 2.41
C TYR A 28 -6.94 12.47 3.77
N ALA A 29 -8.08 11.80 3.93
CA ALA A 29 -8.38 11.03 5.14
C ALA A 29 -7.75 9.62 5.11
N ALA A 30 -7.37 9.14 3.93
CA ALA A 30 -6.73 7.85 3.74
C ALA A 30 -5.72 7.87 2.59
N THR A 31 -4.88 6.85 2.51
CA THR A 31 -3.96 6.61 1.39
C THR A 31 -3.83 5.11 1.15
N GLY A 32 -3.34 4.72 -0.03
CA GLY A 32 -2.67 3.44 -0.23
C GLY A 32 -1.16 3.56 0.01
N VAL A 33 -0.44 2.45 0.02
CA VAL A 33 1.04 2.43 -0.03
C VAL A 33 1.53 1.29 -0.90
N ARG A 34 2.68 1.48 -1.55
CA ARG A 34 3.33 0.46 -2.38
C ARG A 34 4.77 0.22 -1.93
N PRO A 35 5.01 -0.58 -0.88
CA PRO A 35 6.36 -0.89 -0.42
C PRO A 35 7.11 -1.71 -1.48
N PRO A 36 8.27 -1.23 -1.98
CA PRO A 36 9.14 -2.04 -2.83
C PRO A 36 9.62 -3.29 -2.10
N ASP A 37 10.00 -3.13 -0.83
CA ASP A 37 10.51 -4.18 0.06
C ASP A 37 9.71 -4.15 1.37
N PRO A 38 8.67 -4.99 1.52
CA PRO A 38 7.80 -4.96 2.69
C PRO A 38 8.55 -5.11 4.02
N GLU A 39 9.56 -5.98 4.10
CA GLU A 39 10.31 -6.23 5.34
C GLU A 39 11.06 -4.97 5.81
N ARG A 40 11.65 -4.25 4.86
CA ARG A 40 12.40 -3.02 5.16
C ARG A 40 11.49 -1.81 5.37
N ASP A 41 10.43 -1.69 4.58
CA ASP A 41 9.70 -0.43 4.43
C ASP A 41 8.48 -0.33 5.38
N VAL A 42 7.90 -1.46 5.82
CA VAL A 42 6.73 -1.49 6.74
C VAL A 42 6.96 -0.72 8.04
N PRO A 43 8.10 -0.83 8.75
CA PRO A 43 8.32 -0.08 9.98
C PRO A 43 8.26 1.44 9.78
N ALA A 44 8.79 1.95 8.66
CA ALA A 44 8.77 3.36 8.31
C ALA A 44 7.34 3.83 7.97
N VAL A 45 6.59 3.03 7.20
CA VAL A 45 5.18 3.30 6.88
C VAL A 45 4.33 3.34 8.16
N ALA A 46 4.48 2.36 9.04
CA ALA A 46 3.75 2.30 10.31
C ALA A 46 4.04 3.53 11.19
N ALA A 47 5.29 3.99 11.21
CA ALA A 47 5.66 5.21 11.92
C ALA A 47 5.04 6.46 11.29
N ALA A 48 5.02 6.56 9.95
CA ALA A 48 4.39 7.66 9.24
C ALA A 48 2.88 7.72 9.49
N LEU A 49 2.17 6.59 9.40
CA LEU A 49 0.72 6.50 9.66
C LEU A 49 0.37 7.00 11.07
N ARG A 50 1.13 6.56 12.09
CA ARG A 50 0.92 6.99 13.48
C ARG A 50 1.12 8.50 13.67
N ARG A 51 2.09 9.10 12.97
CA ARG A 51 2.36 10.55 13.05
C ARG A 51 1.34 11.37 12.28
N ALA A 52 0.96 10.91 11.10
CA ALA A 52 0.16 11.66 10.12
C ALA A 52 -1.34 11.67 10.45
N GLY A 53 -1.84 10.64 11.16
CA GLY A 53 -3.28 10.51 11.44
C GLY A 53 -4.12 10.17 10.20
N VAL A 54 -3.47 9.66 9.14
CA VAL A 54 -4.12 9.19 7.90
C VAL A 54 -4.36 7.69 8.01
N ALA A 55 -5.54 7.23 7.59
CA ALA A 55 -5.84 5.80 7.52
C ALA A 55 -5.15 5.13 6.33
N LEU A 56 -4.70 3.89 6.50
CA LEU A 56 -4.23 3.08 5.37
C LEU A 56 -5.40 2.28 4.79
N LEU A 57 -5.78 2.59 3.56
CA LEU A 57 -6.89 1.93 2.86
C LEU A 57 -6.46 0.56 2.34
N ASP A 58 -5.36 0.53 1.59
CA ASP A 58 -4.82 -0.66 0.95
C ASP A 58 -3.28 -0.70 0.90
N LEU A 59 -2.78 -1.93 0.73
CA LEU A 59 -1.41 -2.16 0.28
C LEU A 59 -1.43 -2.53 -1.21
N GLU A 60 -0.63 -1.80 -1.99
CA GLU A 60 -0.50 -1.96 -3.43
C GLU A 60 0.85 -2.61 -3.78
N TYR A 61 0.96 -3.38 -4.84
CA TYR A 61 -0.05 -4.35 -5.25
C TYR A 61 0.57 -5.73 -5.17
N VAL A 62 -0.28 -6.75 -5.11
CA VAL A 62 0.13 -8.14 -5.32
C VAL A 62 -0.21 -8.50 -6.76
N ARG A 63 0.82 -8.81 -7.55
CA ARG A 63 0.65 -9.30 -8.91
C ARG A 63 0.51 -10.81 -8.86
N ILE A 64 -0.61 -11.34 -9.33
CA ILE A 64 -0.84 -12.78 -9.48
C ILE A 64 -0.61 -13.22 -10.92
N VAL A 65 -0.17 -14.47 -11.07
CA VAL A 65 0.06 -15.17 -12.33
C VAL A 65 -0.53 -16.58 -12.20
N PRO A 66 -0.75 -17.33 -13.29
CA PRO A 66 -1.21 -18.72 -13.20
C PRO A 66 -0.33 -19.57 -12.27
N GLY A 67 -0.97 -20.30 -11.35
CA GLY A 67 -0.30 -21.17 -10.39
C GLY A 67 -0.54 -20.77 -8.92
N PRO A 68 0.17 -21.41 -7.98
CA PRO A 68 0.05 -21.11 -6.56
C PRO A 68 0.66 -19.75 -6.19
N LEU A 69 0.23 -19.19 -5.05
CA LEU A 69 0.86 -17.99 -4.51
C LEU A 69 2.31 -18.25 -4.10
N THR A 70 3.18 -17.32 -4.45
CA THR A 70 4.61 -17.30 -4.08
C THR A 70 4.81 -16.72 -2.69
N GLY A 71 5.95 -17.03 -2.06
CA GLY A 71 6.31 -16.46 -0.76
C GLY A 71 6.32 -14.93 -0.75
N GLY A 72 6.76 -14.28 -1.83
CA GLY A 72 6.74 -12.82 -1.95
C GLY A 72 5.34 -12.21 -2.04
N GLN A 73 4.38 -12.93 -2.64
CA GLN A 73 2.98 -12.49 -2.67
C GLN A 73 2.34 -12.64 -1.27
N LEU A 74 2.63 -13.73 -0.56
CA LEU A 74 2.17 -13.94 0.81
C LEU A 74 2.78 -12.92 1.79
N ALA A 75 4.08 -12.64 1.67
CA ALA A 75 4.75 -11.63 2.50
C ALA A 75 4.14 -10.23 2.35
N ARG A 76 3.63 -9.88 1.16
CA ARG A 76 2.88 -8.62 0.96
C ARG A 76 1.52 -8.63 1.67
N ALA A 77 0.84 -9.78 1.72
CA ALA A 77 -0.40 -9.94 2.48
C ALA A 77 -0.13 -9.85 3.99
N ASP A 78 0.94 -10.47 4.47
CA ASP A 78 1.37 -10.38 5.87
C ASP A 78 1.71 -8.93 6.26
N ALA A 79 2.44 -8.21 5.41
CA ALA A 79 2.71 -6.79 5.60
C ALA A 79 1.43 -5.93 5.64
N ALA A 80 0.45 -6.24 4.79
CA ALA A 80 -0.84 -5.56 4.79
C ALA A 80 -1.62 -5.79 6.09
N ALA A 81 -1.49 -7.00 6.67
CA ALA A 81 -2.07 -7.34 7.96
C ALA A 81 -1.33 -6.64 9.13
N GLU A 82 0.00 -6.60 9.10
CA GLU A 82 0.82 -5.90 10.10
C GLU A 82 0.50 -4.41 10.16
N LEU A 83 0.30 -3.79 8.99
CA LEU A 83 -0.09 -2.38 8.90
C LEU A 83 -1.57 -2.12 9.21
N GLY A 84 -2.37 -3.17 9.45
CA GLY A 84 -3.80 -3.06 9.78
C GLY A 84 -4.66 -2.54 8.64
N THR A 85 -4.24 -2.74 7.39
CA THR A 85 -5.00 -2.30 6.21
C THR A 85 -6.27 -3.12 6.05
N ARG A 86 -7.29 -2.54 5.40
CA ARG A 86 -8.54 -3.27 5.14
C ARG A 86 -8.52 -4.07 3.84
N TYR A 87 -7.72 -3.63 2.87
CA TYR A 87 -7.72 -4.18 1.53
C TYR A 87 -6.30 -4.43 1.02
N LEU A 88 -6.17 -5.40 0.14
CA LEU A 88 -4.96 -5.68 -0.62
C LEU A 88 -5.29 -5.50 -2.09
N LEU A 89 -4.59 -4.61 -2.78
CA LEU A 89 -4.82 -4.41 -4.20
C LEU A 89 -4.12 -5.53 -4.98
N VAL A 90 -4.90 -6.32 -5.71
CA VAL A 90 -4.40 -7.45 -6.51
C VAL A 90 -4.56 -7.12 -7.98
N VAL A 91 -3.52 -7.35 -8.77
CA VAL A 91 -3.54 -7.23 -10.23
C VAL A 91 -3.18 -8.58 -10.84
N SER A 92 -3.78 -8.92 -11.97
CA SER A 92 -3.42 -10.10 -12.76
C SER A 92 -2.51 -9.71 -13.90
N ASP A 93 -1.46 -10.50 -14.17
CA ASP A 93 -0.94 -10.63 -15.53
C ASP A 93 -1.71 -11.75 -16.19
N ASP A 94 -2.83 -11.41 -16.80
CA ASP A 94 -3.46 -12.31 -17.77
C ASP A 94 -2.62 -12.24 -19.06
N PRO A 95 -2.07 -13.36 -19.55
CA PRO A 95 -1.31 -13.37 -20.79
C PRO A 95 -2.19 -13.15 -22.04
N ASP A 96 -3.52 -13.15 -21.93
CA ASP A 96 -4.43 -12.88 -23.04
C ASP A 96 -4.81 -11.38 -23.17
N PRO A 97 -4.71 -10.80 -24.39
CA PRO A 97 -5.17 -9.44 -24.68
C PRO A 97 -6.70 -9.30 -24.77
#